data_AF-A0A4Z0S2Y3-F1
#
_entry.id   AF-A0A4Z0S2Y3-F1
#
_cell.length_a   1.000
_cell.length_b   1.000
_cell.length_c   1.000
_cell.angle_alpha   90.00
_cell.angle_beta   90.00
_cell.angle_gamma   90.00
#
_symmetry.space_group_name_H-M   'P 1'
#
loop_
_entity.id
_entity.type
_entity.pdbx_description
1 polymer ?
#
loop_
_entity_poly.entity_id
_entity_poly.type
_entity_poly.pdbx_seq_one_letter_code
_entity_poly.pdbx_strand_id
1 'polypeptide(L)'
;MIILVMAVFAIGMFYSWLVLKNRAMRAVFGPIFTVLLIGAVWMTTSVFANNTGLTAKTTTTTKRVYSALGSKSPAGVLVQSRLGSKADNYVLVYNDTADAKKPTVHGKPSSKVADIPTGVKKEMTYKVADVKKATVKVETTRWEWKNAFWRVMFGIGGQGGKLKKQVTTVTVPKNTWVVMAADQSKKLQAAQKSVAPEAQAAQQAQMKSAIEAKVAAYMQANPKATPDQVKAYTTEQTAEMTATAMKQMLSQLK
;
A
#
# COMPACT_ATOMS: atom_id res chain seq x y z
N MET A 1 31.46 8.65 7.30
CA MET A 1 32.93 8.75 7.29
C MET A 1 33.45 9.81 6.32
N ILE A 2 32.71 10.14 5.24
CA ILE A 2 33.18 11.10 4.23
C ILE A 2 33.52 12.49 4.79
N ILE A 3 32.80 12.97 5.81
CA ILE A 3 33.10 14.26 6.47
C ILE A 3 34.52 14.25 7.07
N LEU A 4 34.92 13.15 7.72
CA LEU A 4 36.26 13.01 8.29
C LEU A 4 37.31 12.92 7.19
N VAL A 5 37.03 12.19 6.11
CA VAL A 5 37.93 12.11 4.94
C VAL A 5 38.14 13.50 4.31
N MET A 6 37.07 14.28 4.15
CA MET A 6 37.16 15.66 3.66
C MET A 6 37.96 16.57 4.60
N ALA A 7 37.80 16.43 5.91
CA ALA A 7 38.59 17.17 6.89
C ALA A 7 40.09 16.83 6.77
N VAL A 8 40.44 15.55 6.63
CA VAL A 8 41.83 15.11 6.40
C VAL A 8 42.39 15.67 5.09
N PHE A 9 41.61 15.66 4.00
CA PHE A 9 42.04 16.25 2.73
C PHE A 9 42.22 17.76 2.81
N ALA A 10 41.34 18.46 3.52
CA ALA A 10 41.47 19.91 3.73
C ALA A 10 42.72 20.27 4.55
N ILE A 11 43.01 19.52 5.62
CA ILE A 11 44.23 19.69 6.43
C ILE A 11 45.47 19.36 5.60
N GLY A 12 45.44 18.26 4.83
CA GLY A 12 46.54 17.87 3.94
C GLY A 12 46.83 18.91 2.86
N MET A 13 45.78 19.51 2.28
CA MET A 13 45.89 20.63 1.34
C MET A 13 46.53 21.84 2.01
N PHE A 14 46.03 22.27 3.18
CA PHE A 14 46.57 23.40 3.92
C PHE A 14 48.06 23.21 4.24
N TYR A 15 48.41 22.04 4.80
CA TYR A 15 49.79 21.71 5.14
C TYR A 15 50.69 21.70 3.91
N SER A 16 50.21 21.13 2.80
CA SER A 16 51.00 21.04 1.57
C SER A 16 51.31 22.39 0.96
N TRP A 17 50.35 23.32 0.95
CA TRP A 17 50.54 24.63 0.36
C TRP A 17 51.27 25.63 1.29
N LEU A 18 50.97 25.60 2.60
CA LEU A 18 51.37 26.65 3.52
C LEU A 18 52.51 26.27 4.48
N VAL A 19 52.72 24.97 4.74
CA VAL A 19 53.72 24.52 5.72
C VAL A 19 54.93 23.86 5.07
N LEU A 20 54.75 23.12 3.97
CA LEU A 20 55.87 22.47 3.27
C LEU A 20 56.84 23.51 2.67
N LYS A 21 58.09 23.47 3.14
CA LYS A 21 59.19 24.31 2.63
C LYS A 21 59.77 23.79 1.31
N ASN A 22 59.74 22.48 1.07
CA ASN A 22 60.27 21.87 -0.14
C ASN A 22 59.34 22.15 -1.34
N ARG A 23 59.85 22.88 -2.34
CA ARG A 23 59.10 23.29 -3.54
C ARG A 23 58.59 22.11 -4.35
N ALA A 24 59.37 21.03 -4.49
CA ALA A 24 58.97 19.86 -5.26
C ALA A 24 57.83 19.10 -4.57
N MET A 25 57.95 18.88 -3.25
CA MET A 25 56.89 18.21 -2.47
C MET A 25 55.59 19.02 -2.47
N ARG A 26 55.68 20.35 -2.37
CA ARG A 26 54.51 21.23 -2.48
C ARG A 26 53.84 21.15 -3.85
N ALA A 27 54.62 21.16 -4.93
CA ALA A 27 54.11 21.06 -6.30
C ALA A 27 53.44 19.71 -6.61
N VAL A 28 53.78 18.65 -5.86
CA VAL A 28 53.15 17.33 -5.99
C VAL A 28 51.95 17.19 -5.05
N PHE A 29 52.15 17.33 -3.73
CA PHE A 29 51.10 17.06 -2.74
C PHE A 29 50.00 18.13 -2.74
N GLY A 30 50.34 19.40 -3.00
CA GLY A 30 49.38 20.50 -3.06
C GLY A 30 48.25 20.21 -4.05
N PRO A 31 48.55 20.00 -5.34
CA PRO A 31 47.56 19.62 -6.34
C PRO A 31 46.83 18.32 -6.02
N ILE A 32 47.52 17.28 -5.51
CA ILE A 32 46.89 16.01 -5.17
C ILE A 32 45.78 16.20 -4.12
N PHE A 33 46.08 16.86 -2.99
CA PHE A 33 45.07 17.07 -1.95
C PHE A 33 43.96 18.02 -2.40
N THR A 34 44.25 19.01 -3.25
CA THR A 34 43.24 19.87 -3.85
C THR A 34 42.28 19.08 -4.75
N VAL A 35 42.79 18.23 -5.65
CA VAL A 35 41.97 17.39 -6.53
C VAL A 35 41.17 16.38 -5.72
N LEU A 36 41.76 15.75 -4.70
CA LEU A 36 41.07 14.82 -3.81
C LEU A 36 39.92 15.49 -3.05
N LEU A 37 40.13 16.72 -2.56
CA LEU A 37 39.08 17.48 -1.88
C LEU A 37 37.92 17.84 -2.82
N ILE A 38 38.24 18.33 -4.02
CA ILE A 38 37.23 18.62 -5.06
C ILE A 38 36.45 17.34 -5.42
N GLY A 39 37.15 16.23 -5.62
CA GLY A 39 36.54 14.93 -5.90
C GLY A 39 35.62 14.46 -4.78
N ALA A 40 36.02 14.63 -3.52
CA ALA A 40 35.20 14.25 -2.37
C ALA A 40 33.93 15.11 -2.24
N VAL A 41 34.02 16.42 -2.49
CA VAL A 41 32.86 17.32 -2.53
C VAL A 41 31.92 16.92 -3.66
N TRP A 42 32.45 16.74 -4.88
CA TRP A 42 31.64 16.33 -6.03
C TRP A 42 30.94 14.98 -5.80
N MET A 43 31.66 14.00 -5.24
CA MET A 43 31.11 12.68 -4.93
C MET A 43 30.00 12.79 -3.87
N THR A 44 30.17 13.65 -2.86
CA THR A 44 29.13 13.94 -1.88
C THR A 44 27.89 14.53 -2.56
N THR A 45 28.05 15.58 -3.37
CA THR A 45 26.91 16.16 -4.11
C THR A 45 26.21 15.11 -4.97
N SER A 46 26.96 14.26 -5.68
CA SER A 46 26.41 13.19 -6.50
C SER A 46 25.61 12.16 -5.69
N VAL A 47 26.09 11.74 -4.52
CA VAL A 47 25.37 10.82 -3.63
C VAL A 47 24.07 11.43 -3.11
N PHE A 48 24.10 12.70 -2.67
CA PHE A 48 22.97 13.34 -2.00
C PHE A 48 21.92 13.89 -2.96
N ALA A 49 22.34 14.45 -4.11
CA ALA A 49 21.44 15.03 -5.11
C ALA A 49 20.97 13.99 -6.15
N ASN A 50 21.87 13.13 -6.61
CA ASN A 50 21.60 12.21 -7.71
C ASN A 50 21.36 10.75 -7.26
N ASN A 51 21.34 10.49 -5.95
CA ASN A 51 21.19 9.15 -5.36
C ASN A 51 22.30 8.16 -5.81
N THR A 52 23.49 8.65 -6.17
CA THR A 52 24.63 7.82 -6.52
C THR A 52 25.01 6.92 -5.34
N GLY A 53 25.37 5.66 -5.62
CA GLY A 53 25.66 4.69 -4.55
C GLY A 53 24.44 4.07 -3.88
N LEU A 54 23.22 4.46 -4.27
CA LEU A 54 21.96 3.86 -3.81
C LEU A 54 21.35 2.97 -4.90
N THR A 55 20.57 1.99 -4.45
CA THR A 55 19.77 1.07 -5.26
C THR A 55 18.36 1.02 -4.71
N ALA A 56 17.38 0.95 -5.60
CA ALA A 56 15.99 0.80 -5.19
C ALA A 56 15.74 -0.67 -4.83
N LYS A 57 15.35 -0.94 -3.57
CA LYS A 57 14.95 -2.27 -3.12
C LYS A 57 13.46 -2.25 -2.79
N THR A 58 12.71 -3.15 -3.40
CA THR A 58 11.27 -3.30 -3.17
C THR A 58 11.02 -4.48 -2.25
N THR A 59 10.32 -4.22 -1.16
CA THR A 59 9.78 -5.25 -0.27
C THR A 59 8.29 -5.35 -0.48
N THR A 60 7.80 -6.58 -0.62
CA THR A 60 6.37 -6.86 -0.77
C THR A 60 5.85 -7.48 0.51
N THR A 61 4.71 -6.98 0.99
CA THR A 61 3.97 -7.61 2.09
C THR A 61 2.53 -7.80 1.64
N THR A 62 2.03 -9.02 1.82
CA THR A 62 0.63 -9.36 1.49
C THR A 62 -0.08 -9.72 2.78
N LYS A 63 -1.23 -9.11 3.02
CA LYS A 63 -2.10 -9.41 4.16
C LYS A 63 -3.52 -9.62 3.70
N ARG A 64 -4.30 -10.39 4.47
CA ARG A 64 -5.73 -10.53 4.23
C ARG A 64 -6.45 -9.25 4.66
N VAL A 65 -7.52 -8.89 3.94
CA VAL A 65 -8.43 -7.81 4.33
C VAL A 65 -9.86 -8.33 4.47
N TYR A 66 -10.69 -7.57 5.18
CA TYR A 66 -12.06 -7.91 5.53
C TYR A 66 -13.04 -6.81 5.11
N SER A 67 -14.30 -7.19 4.99
CA SER A 67 -15.39 -6.32 4.53
C SER A 67 -15.50 -5.07 5.38
N ALA A 68 -15.72 -3.91 4.75
CA ALA A 68 -16.02 -2.65 5.45
C ALA A 68 -17.28 -2.73 6.31
N LEU A 69 -18.24 -3.59 5.94
CA LEU A 69 -19.45 -3.84 6.72
C LEU A 69 -19.26 -4.90 7.83
N GLY A 70 -18.07 -5.50 7.94
CA GLY A 70 -17.77 -6.55 8.91
C GLY A 70 -18.75 -7.72 8.78
N SER A 71 -19.22 -8.23 9.92
CA SER A 71 -20.20 -9.31 10.00
C SER A 71 -21.64 -8.91 9.65
N LYS A 72 -21.91 -7.62 9.40
CA LYS A 72 -23.27 -7.14 9.07
C LYS A 72 -23.72 -7.52 7.66
N SER A 73 -22.81 -7.97 6.81
CA SER A 73 -23.13 -8.44 5.46
C SER A 73 -22.37 -9.74 5.15
N PRO A 74 -23.06 -10.76 4.60
CA PRO A 74 -22.41 -11.95 4.08
C PRO A 74 -21.45 -11.67 2.91
N ALA A 75 -21.69 -10.60 2.16
CA ALA A 75 -20.81 -10.18 1.07
C ALA A 75 -19.69 -9.26 1.56
N GLY A 76 -18.55 -9.36 0.90
CA GLY A 76 -17.46 -8.42 1.07
C GLY A 76 -17.79 -7.06 0.47
N VAL A 77 -17.51 -5.98 1.20
CA VAL A 77 -17.69 -4.61 0.70
C VAL A 77 -16.38 -3.85 0.82
N LEU A 78 -15.98 -3.22 -0.28
CA LEU A 78 -14.91 -2.24 -0.34
C LEU A 78 -15.53 -0.90 -0.74
N VAL A 79 -15.39 0.12 0.11
CA VAL A 79 -15.82 1.48 -0.26
C VAL A 79 -14.61 2.24 -0.79
N GLN A 80 -14.74 2.84 -1.96
CA GLN A 80 -13.69 3.65 -2.59
C GLN A 80 -14.12 5.12 -2.71
N SER A 81 -13.16 6.02 -2.51
CA SER A 81 -13.30 7.42 -2.85
C SER A 81 -12.07 7.83 -3.64
N ARG A 82 -12.27 8.33 -4.86
CA ARG A 82 -11.16 8.82 -5.68
C ARG A 82 -10.51 10.03 -5.01
N LEU A 83 -9.18 10.06 -5.04
CA LEU A 83 -8.34 11.13 -4.51
C LEU A 83 -7.77 11.95 -5.67
N GLY A 84 -8.38 13.09 -5.95
CA GLY A 84 -8.04 13.96 -7.08
C GLY A 84 -8.76 13.59 -8.39
N SER A 85 -8.57 14.41 -9.42
CA SER A 85 -9.28 14.30 -10.71
C SER A 85 -8.55 13.50 -11.79
N LYS A 86 -7.22 13.35 -11.68
CA LYS A 86 -6.37 12.81 -12.76
C LYS A 86 -5.63 11.51 -12.43
N ALA A 87 -5.45 11.17 -11.15
CA ALA A 87 -4.71 9.98 -10.74
C ALA A 87 -5.64 8.85 -10.28
N ASP A 88 -5.23 7.60 -10.51
CA ASP A 88 -5.86 6.38 -9.97
C ASP A 88 -5.45 6.14 -8.52
N ASN A 89 -5.59 7.18 -7.70
CA ASN A 89 -5.38 7.13 -6.26
C ASN A 89 -6.72 7.15 -5.54
N TYR A 90 -6.86 6.28 -4.56
CA TYR A 90 -8.12 6.06 -3.86
C TYR A 90 -7.91 6.05 -2.35
N VAL A 91 -8.83 6.67 -1.64
CA VAL A 91 -9.07 6.40 -0.23
C VAL A 91 -9.99 5.18 -0.18
N LEU A 92 -9.53 4.12 0.48
CA LEU A 92 -10.25 2.85 0.55
C LEU A 92 -10.69 2.58 1.98
N VAL A 93 -11.89 2.03 2.14
CA VAL A 93 -12.44 1.64 3.43
C VAL A 93 -12.65 0.14 3.44
N TYR A 94 -11.97 -0.54 4.36
CA TYR A 94 -12.04 -1.97 4.62
C TYR A 94 -11.59 -2.24 6.06
N ASN A 95 -11.64 -3.50 6.50
CA ASN A 95 -11.20 -3.89 7.83
C ASN A 95 -9.92 -4.74 7.80
N ASP A 96 -9.03 -4.52 8.77
CA ASP A 96 -7.80 -5.31 8.91
C ASP A 96 -8.04 -6.65 9.63
N THR A 97 -9.12 -6.76 10.40
CA THR A 97 -9.51 -7.97 11.15
C THR A 97 -10.97 -8.35 10.89
N ALA A 98 -11.31 -9.63 11.09
CA ALA A 98 -12.67 -10.14 10.90
C ALA A 98 -13.67 -9.51 11.88
N ASP A 99 -13.23 -9.30 13.12
CA ASP A 99 -14.08 -8.87 14.25
C ASP A 99 -14.13 -7.35 14.42
N ALA A 100 -13.64 -6.60 13.43
CA ALA A 100 -13.63 -5.14 13.48
C ALA A 100 -15.06 -4.58 13.55
N LYS A 101 -15.39 -3.91 14.66
CA LYS A 101 -16.72 -3.31 14.91
C LYS A 101 -16.98 -2.06 14.07
N LYS A 102 -15.94 -1.40 13.57
CA LYS A 102 -16.00 -0.16 12.79
C LYS A 102 -15.11 -0.26 11.56
N PRO A 103 -15.57 0.27 10.41
CA PRO A 103 -14.75 0.33 9.19
C PRO A 103 -13.48 1.18 9.38
N THR A 104 -12.34 0.70 8.89
CA THR A 104 -11.08 1.45 8.87
C THR A 104 -10.89 2.18 7.54
N VAL A 105 -10.46 3.44 7.61
CA VAL A 105 -10.16 4.27 6.43
C VAL A 105 -8.66 4.20 6.15
N HIS A 106 -8.31 3.81 4.92
CA HIS A 106 -6.93 3.69 4.44
C HIS A 106 -6.67 4.64 3.26
N GLY A 107 -5.41 5.05 3.11
CA GLY A 107 -4.99 5.91 1.99
C GLY A 107 -5.35 7.39 2.15
N LYS A 108 -5.90 7.81 3.30
CA LYS A 108 -6.14 9.25 3.59
C LYS A 108 -4.80 9.97 3.74
N PRO A 109 -4.53 11.03 2.95
CA PRO A 109 -3.32 11.85 3.12
C PRO A 109 -3.28 12.50 4.50
N SER A 110 -2.08 12.64 5.07
CA SER A 110 -1.88 13.41 6.30
C SER A 110 -2.12 14.90 6.02
N SER A 111 -2.76 15.60 6.97
CA SER A 111 -2.90 17.05 6.94
C SER A 111 -1.68 17.79 7.50
N LYS A 112 -0.72 17.06 8.09
CA LYS A 112 0.49 17.66 8.66
C LYS A 112 1.50 17.96 7.55
N VAL A 113 1.97 19.20 7.50
CA VAL A 113 2.95 19.67 6.49
C VAL A 113 4.20 18.79 6.44
N ALA A 114 4.70 18.37 7.62
CA ALA A 114 5.87 17.50 7.73
C ALA A 114 5.73 16.13 7.03
N ASP A 115 4.50 15.63 6.88
CA ASP A 115 4.25 14.31 6.29
C ASP A 115 4.05 14.36 4.77
N ILE A 116 3.78 15.55 4.20
CA ILE A 116 3.46 15.74 2.77
C ILE A 116 4.54 15.14 1.85
N PRO A 117 5.86 15.36 2.06
CA PRO A 117 6.89 14.82 1.17
C PRO A 117 6.92 13.28 1.11
N THR A 118 6.44 12.62 2.16
CA THR A 118 6.30 11.15 2.18
C THR A 118 4.94 10.70 1.68
N GLY A 119 3.89 11.50 1.90
CA GLY A 119 2.52 11.23 1.46
C GLY A 119 2.39 11.18 -0.05
N VAL A 120 3.04 12.10 -0.78
CA VAL A 120 3.02 12.13 -2.26
C VAL A 120 3.68 10.92 -2.92
N LYS A 121 4.44 10.14 -2.17
CA LYS A 121 5.10 8.90 -2.65
C LYS A 121 4.25 7.65 -2.42
N LYS A 122 3.10 7.79 -1.76
CA LYS A 122 2.19 6.70 -1.43
C LYS A 122 1.01 6.73 -2.39
N GLU A 123 0.81 5.62 -3.07
CA GLU A 123 -0.32 5.39 -3.96
C GLU A 123 -1.16 4.27 -3.39
N MET A 124 -2.48 4.41 -3.51
CA MET A 124 -3.42 3.38 -3.09
C MET A 124 -4.44 3.15 -4.18
N THR A 125 -4.57 1.89 -4.58
CA THR A 125 -5.44 1.45 -5.66
C THR A 125 -6.11 0.13 -5.31
N TYR A 126 -7.08 -0.27 -6.12
CA TYR A 126 -7.78 -1.52 -5.97
C TYR A 126 -7.87 -2.27 -7.29
N LYS A 127 -8.02 -3.59 -7.20
CA LYS A 127 -8.22 -4.47 -8.34
C LYS A 127 -9.31 -5.48 -8.00
N VAL A 128 -10.23 -5.70 -8.93
CA VAL A 128 -11.18 -6.81 -8.88
C VAL A 128 -10.58 -7.96 -9.67
N ALA A 129 -10.47 -9.14 -9.06
CA ALA A 129 -9.87 -10.31 -9.69
C ALA A 129 -10.61 -11.59 -9.29
N ASP A 130 -10.36 -12.66 -10.05
CA ASP A 130 -10.85 -13.99 -9.71
C ASP A 130 -9.97 -14.62 -8.62
N VAL A 131 -10.25 -14.22 -7.38
CA VAL A 131 -9.54 -14.68 -6.18
C VAL A 131 -10.54 -15.10 -5.12
N LYS A 132 -10.21 -16.13 -4.33
CA LYS A 132 -11.09 -16.62 -3.26
C LYS A 132 -11.12 -15.71 -2.03
N LYS A 133 -10.06 -14.93 -1.80
CA LYS A 133 -9.82 -14.16 -0.58
C LYS A 133 -9.36 -12.75 -0.94
N ALA A 134 -9.91 -11.74 -0.25
CA ALA A 134 -9.45 -10.37 -0.42
C ALA A 134 -8.11 -10.17 0.29
N THR A 135 -7.19 -9.48 -0.37
CA THR A 135 -5.84 -9.22 0.13
C THR A 135 -5.41 -7.80 -0.19
N VAL A 136 -4.53 -7.27 0.65
CA VAL A 136 -3.80 -6.03 0.39
C VAL A 136 -2.35 -6.37 0.15
N LYS A 137 -1.82 -5.95 -1.00
CA LYS A 137 -0.41 -6.03 -1.35
C LYS A 137 0.21 -4.65 -1.16
N VAL A 138 1.18 -4.54 -0.25
CA VAL A 138 1.95 -3.32 -0.03
C VAL A 138 3.34 -3.53 -0.61
N GLU A 139 3.65 -2.81 -1.67
CA GLU A 139 4.97 -2.77 -2.28
C GLU A 139 5.67 -1.49 -1.83
N THR A 140 6.69 -1.63 -1.00
CA THR A 140 7.48 -0.50 -0.49
C THR A 140 8.86 -0.52 -1.13
N THR A 141 9.15 0.48 -1.95
CA THR A 141 10.47 0.70 -2.54
C THR A 141 11.24 1.72 -1.71
N ARG A 142 12.37 1.29 -1.15
CA ARG A 142 13.29 2.16 -0.40
C ARG A 142 14.64 2.24 -1.11
N TRP A 143 15.33 3.36 -0.91
CA TRP A 143 16.72 3.49 -1.31
C TRP A 143 17.61 2.75 -0.32
N GLU A 144 18.41 1.83 -0.81
CA GLU A 144 19.38 1.06 -0.02
C GLU A 144 20.78 1.27 -0.57
N TRP A 145 21.79 1.24 0.29
CA TRP A 145 23.18 1.36 -0.14
C TRP A 145 23.59 0.17 -1.00
N LYS A 146 24.23 0.44 -2.16
CA LYS A 146 24.68 -0.59 -3.10
C LYS A 146 25.63 -1.60 -2.47
N ASN A 147 26.50 -1.15 -1.57
CA ASN A 147 27.47 -1.98 -0.87
C ASN A 147 27.91 -1.33 0.46
N ALA A 148 28.77 -2.04 1.21
CA ALA A 148 29.28 -1.58 2.49
C ALA A 148 30.11 -0.29 2.37
N PHE A 149 30.88 -0.10 1.29
CA PHE A 149 31.67 1.11 1.07
C PHE A 149 30.80 2.37 1.07
N TRP A 150 29.73 2.39 0.26
CA TRP A 150 28.82 3.54 0.20
C TRP A 150 28.14 3.80 1.55
N ARG A 151 27.75 2.74 2.26
CA ARG A 151 27.15 2.85 3.60
C ARG A 151 28.12 3.44 4.63
N VAL A 152 29.37 2.98 4.67
CA VAL A 152 30.36 3.49 5.63
C VAL A 152 30.77 4.93 5.30
N MET A 153 30.99 5.23 4.02
CA MET A 153 31.38 6.57 3.58
C MET A 153 30.26 7.58 3.80
N PHE A 154 29.05 7.30 3.32
CA PHE A 154 27.96 8.28 3.19
C PHE A 154 26.73 7.99 4.08
N GLY A 155 26.73 6.92 4.87
CA GLY A 155 25.59 6.49 5.69
C GLY A 155 25.11 7.48 6.75
N ILE A 156 25.97 8.41 7.19
CA ILE A 156 25.65 9.43 8.19
C ILE A 156 24.54 10.38 7.70
N GLY A 157 24.38 10.55 6.38
CA GLY A 157 23.39 11.44 5.78
C GLY A 157 21.95 10.91 5.72
N GLY A 158 21.66 9.74 6.31
CA GLY A 158 20.32 9.16 6.36
C GLY A 158 19.68 8.86 5.00
N GLN A 159 20.49 8.76 3.93
CA GLN A 159 20.00 8.52 2.56
C GLN A 159 19.51 7.08 2.34
N GLY A 160 20.15 6.12 3.03
CA GLY A 160 19.69 4.74 3.09
C GLY A 160 18.38 4.61 3.90
N GLY A 161 17.48 3.75 3.45
CA GLY A 161 16.15 3.52 4.02
C GLY A 161 15.08 4.55 3.59
N LYS A 162 15.44 5.62 2.86
CA LYS A 162 14.48 6.64 2.42
C LYS A 162 13.41 6.04 1.51
N LEU A 163 12.15 6.40 1.76
CA LEU A 163 11.04 5.98 0.93
C LEU A 163 11.16 6.60 -0.47
N LYS A 164 11.23 5.74 -1.49
CA LYS A 164 11.18 6.14 -2.90
C LYS A 164 9.74 6.13 -3.40
N LYS A 165 9.04 5.01 -3.21
CA LYS A 165 7.65 4.79 -3.63
C LYS A 165 7.00 3.75 -2.74
N GLN A 166 5.71 3.90 -2.47
CA GLN A 166 4.89 2.85 -1.87
C GLN A 166 3.61 2.71 -2.67
N VAL A 167 3.34 1.51 -3.20
CA VAL A 167 2.09 1.20 -3.88
C VAL A 167 1.32 0.21 -3.04
N THR A 168 0.08 0.54 -2.72
CA THR A 168 -0.81 -0.35 -1.98
C THR A 168 -1.96 -0.75 -2.89
N THR A 169 -2.06 -2.04 -3.20
CA THR A 169 -3.10 -2.59 -4.09
C THR A 169 -3.99 -3.52 -3.31
N VAL A 170 -5.27 -3.16 -3.17
CA VAL A 170 -6.28 -4.02 -2.55
C VAL A 170 -6.92 -4.87 -3.64
N THR A 171 -6.73 -6.19 -3.58
CA THR A 171 -7.35 -7.14 -4.50
C THR A 171 -8.55 -7.79 -3.85
N VAL A 172 -9.72 -7.67 -4.49
CA VAL A 172 -10.99 -8.23 -4.00
C VAL A 172 -11.57 -9.28 -4.96
N PRO A 173 -12.21 -10.34 -4.44
CA PRO A 173 -12.94 -11.33 -5.23
C PRO A 173 -14.01 -10.72 -6.13
N LYS A 174 -14.09 -11.13 -7.40
CA LYS A 174 -15.10 -10.62 -8.34
C LYS A 174 -16.53 -10.95 -7.90
N ASN A 175 -16.77 -12.16 -7.40
CA ASN A 175 -18.13 -12.67 -7.22
C ASN A 175 -18.68 -12.39 -5.82
N THR A 176 -17.84 -12.51 -4.78
CA THR A 176 -18.27 -12.36 -3.38
C THR A 176 -18.05 -10.96 -2.80
N TRP A 177 -17.45 -10.03 -3.57
CA TRP A 177 -17.26 -8.65 -3.14
C TRP A 177 -17.95 -7.63 -4.04
N VAL A 178 -18.29 -6.50 -3.43
CA VAL A 178 -18.86 -5.32 -4.06
C VAL A 178 -17.93 -4.14 -3.79
N VAL A 179 -17.43 -3.53 -4.86
CA VAL A 179 -16.73 -2.25 -4.80
C VAL A 179 -17.73 -1.14 -5.10
N MET A 180 -17.86 -0.18 -4.19
CA MET A 180 -18.82 0.92 -4.33
C MET A 180 -18.18 2.26 -4.01
N ALA A 181 -18.64 3.33 -4.65
CA ALA A 181 -18.19 4.68 -4.34
C ALA A 181 -18.68 5.14 -2.95
N ALA A 182 -17.97 6.07 -2.31
CA ALA A 182 -18.37 6.63 -1.03
C ALA A 182 -19.80 7.19 -1.06
N ASP A 183 -20.18 7.90 -2.12
CA ASP A 183 -21.54 8.45 -2.28
C ASP A 183 -22.60 7.35 -2.43
N GLN A 184 -22.28 6.30 -3.18
CA GLN A 184 -23.14 5.12 -3.31
C GLN A 184 -23.33 4.42 -1.97
N SER A 185 -22.28 4.32 -1.15
CA SER A 185 -22.40 3.70 0.18
C SER A 185 -23.30 4.51 1.12
N LYS A 186 -23.27 5.84 1.04
CA LYS A 186 -24.20 6.72 1.79
C LYS A 186 -25.64 6.55 1.31
N LYS A 187 -25.86 6.56 -0.01
CA LYS A 187 -27.19 6.32 -0.60
C LYS A 187 -27.75 4.95 -0.20
N LEU A 188 -26.91 3.91 -0.24
CA LEU A 188 -27.29 2.55 0.16
C LEU A 188 -27.65 2.49 1.65
N GLN A 189 -26.88 3.12 2.53
CA GLN A 189 -27.20 3.20 3.95
C GLN A 189 -28.51 3.96 4.21
N ALA A 190 -28.78 5.04 3.46
CA ALA A 190 -30.03 5.76 3.56
C ALA A 190 -31.22 4.89 3.08
N ALA A 191 -31.08 4.24 1.92
CA ALA A 191 -32.09 3.34 1.37
C ALA A 191 -32.39 2.17 2.32
N GLN A 192 -31.37 1.57 2.94
CA GLN A 192 -31.55 0.50 3.92
C GLN A 192 -32.29 0.95 5.17
N LYS A 193 -32.15 2.22 5.58
CA LYS A 193 -32.91 2.77 6.72
C LYS A 193 -34.35 3.10 6.37
N SER A 194 -34.66 3.37 5.10
CA SER A 194 -36.00 3.71 4.63
C SER A 194 -36.86 2.50 4.26
N VAL A 195 -36.26 1.31 4.12
CA VAL A 195 -37.00 0.07 3.85
C VAL A 195 -37.71 -0.37 5.13
N ALA A 196 -39.01 -0.64 5.04
CA ALA A 196 -39.78 -1.16 6.15
C ALA A 196 -39.20 -2.49 6.67
N PRO A 197 -39.15 -2.73 7.99
CA PRO A 197 -38.60 -3.96 8.56
C PRO A 197 -39.23 -5.23 7.96
N GLU A 198 -40.52 -5.21 7.63
CA GLU A 198 -41.23 -6.32 7.00
C GLU A 198 -40.70 -6.62 5.60
N ALA A 199 -40.43 -5.58 4.79
CA ALA A 199 -39.88 -5.74 3.44
C ALA A 199 -38.43 -6.25 3.49
N GLN A 200 -37.64 -5.80 4.48
CA GLN A 200 -36.29 -6.30 4.69
C GLN A 200 -36.29 -7.77 5.13
N ALA A 201 -37.21 -8.16 6.01
CA ALA A 201 -37.39 -9.54 6.45
C ALA A 201 -37.84 -10.44 5.30
N ALA A 202 -38.79 -9.98 4.46
CA ALA A 202 -39.25 -10.71 3.28
C ALA A 202 -38.11 -10.96 2.28
N GLN A 203 -37.27 -9.94 2.03
CA GLN A 203 -36.12 -10.07 1.14
C GLN A 203 -35.05 -11.02 1.69
N GLN A 204 -34.80 -11.00 3.01
CA GLN A 204 -33.91 -11.96 3.66
C GLN A 204 -34.47 -13.38 3.61
N ALA A 205 -35.77 -13.58 3.81
CA ALA A 205 -36.42 -14.88 3.73
C ALA A 205 -36.36 -15.47 2.31
N GLN A 206 -36.63 -14.65 1.28
CA GLN A 206 -36.48 -15.06 -0.12
C GLN A 206 -35.03 -15.42 -0.47
N MET A 207 -34.06 -14.65 0.01
CA MET A 207 -32.66 -14.97 -0.21
C MET A 207 -32.27 -16.27 0.49
N LYS A 208 -32.75 -16.50 1.72
CA LYS A 208 -32.50 -17.73 2.48
C LYS A 208 -33.06 -18.97 1.77
N SER A 209 -34.30 -18.93 1.28
CA SER A 209 -34.89 -20.07 0.57
C SER A 209 -34.15 -20.40 -0.74
N ALA A 210 -33.71 -19.37 -1.47
CA ALA A 210 -32.88 -19.56 -2.68
C ALA A 210 -31.52 -20.20 -2.37
N ILE A 211 -30.90 -19.85 -1.22
CA ILE A 211 -29.65 -20.48 -0.76
C ILE A 211 -29.93 -21.94 -0.40
N GLU A 212 -30.98 -22.21 0.38
CA GLU A 212 -31.36 -23.57 0.80
C GLU A 212 -31.60 -24.49 -0.40
N ALA A 213 -32.28 -24.01 -1.45
CA ALA A 213 -32.46 -24.77 -2.70
C ALA A 213 -31.13 -25.11 -3.39
N LYS A 214 -30.20 -24.14 -3.46
CA LYS A 214 -28.85 -24.36 -4.03
C LYS A 214 -28.02 -25.34 -3.20
N VAL A 215 -28.15 -25.29 -1.87
CA VAL A 215 -27.44 -26.19 -0.95
C VAL A 215 -28.02 -27.59 -1.04
N ALA A 216 -29.35 -27.74 -1.14
CA ALA A 216 -30.01 -29.03 -1.36
C ALA A 216 -29.55 -29.67 -2.68
N ALA A 217 -29.51 -28.91 -3.78
CA ALA A 217 -28.98 -29.39 -5.05
C ALA A 217 -27.50 -29.79 -4.96
N TYR A 218 -26.68 -29.03 -4.22
CA TYR A 218 -25.27 -29.38 -3.99
C TYR A 218 -25.11 -30.68 -3.20
N MET A 219 -25.91 -30.90 -2.15
CA MET A 219 -25.88 -32.14 -1.36
C MET A 219 -26.36 -33.34 -2.17
N GLN A 220 -27.37 -33.17 -3.04
CA GLN A 220 -27.81 -34.22 -3.96
C GLN A 220 -26.74 -34.59 -4.98
N ALA A 221 -26.06 -33.58 -5.57
CA ALA A 221 -24.96 -33.79 -6.51
C ALA A 221 -23.67 -34.30 -5.84
N ASN A 222 -23.51 -34.08 -4.54
CA ASN A 222 -22.33 -34.49 -3.77
C ASN A 222 -22.74 -35.27 -2.50
N PRO A 223 -23.18 -36.54 -2.62
CA PRO A 223 -23.67 -37.33 -1.49
C PRO A 223 -22.62 -37.60 -0.39
N LYS A 224 -21.34 -37.43 -0.72
CA LYS A 224 -20.19 -37.60 0.20
C LYS A 224 -19.66 -36.28 0.76
N ALA A 225 -20.37 -35.16 0.53
CA ALA A 225 -19.91 -33.86 1.00
C ALA A 225 -19.82 -33.84 2.52
N THR A 226 -18.70 -33.37 3.05
CA THR A 226 -18.53 -33.21 4.50
C THR A 226 -19.33 -32.01 5.01
N PRO A 227 -19.70 -31.97 6.30
CA PRO A 227 -20.35 -30.80 6.89
C PRO A 227 -19.58 -29.49 6.65
N ASP A 228 -18.25 -29.54 6.64
CA ASP A 228 -17.40 -28.37 6.36
C ASP A 228 -17.47 -27.92 4.89
N GLN A 229 -17.57 -28.85 3.94
CA GLN A 229 -17.73 -28.52 2.52
C GLN A 229 -19.09 -27.88 2.25
N VAL A 230 -20.15 -28.42 2.85
CA VAL A 230 -21.49 -27.83 2.77
C VAL A 230 -21.48 -26.43 3.38
N LYS A 231 -20.88 -26.24 4.56
CA LYS A 231 -20.78 -24.93 5.21
C LYS A 231 -19.99 -23.92 4.38
N ALA A 232 -18.86 -24.33 3.79
CA ALA A 232 -18.06 -23.48 2.92
C ALA A 232 -18.84 -23.07 1.66
N TYR A 233 -19.52 -24.02 1.01
CA TYR A 233 -20.36 -23.77 -0.16
C TYR A 233 -21.53 -22.83 0.17
N THR A 234 -22.25 -23.08 1.26
CA THR A 234 -23.34 -22.19 1.73
C THR A 234 -22.83 -20.78 1.96
N THR A 235 -21.68 -20.63 2.62
CA THR A 235 -21.08 -19.31 2.90
C THR A 235 -20.72 -18.58 1.60
N GLU A 236 -20.11 -19.28 0.64
CA GLU A 236 -19.73 -18.72 -0.66
C GLU A 236 -20.94 -18.29 -1.49
N GLN A 237 -21.96 -19.16 -1.60
CA GLN A 237 -23.18 -18.85 -2.34
C GLN A 237 -24.00 -17.73 -1.69
N THR A 238 -24.04 -17.68 -0.35
CA THR A 238 -24.67 -16.57 0.37
C THR A 238 -23.97 -15.25 0.05
N ALA A 239 -22.64 -15.24 0.10
CA ALA A 239 -21.84 -14.05 -0.21
C ALA A 239 -22.01 -13.61 -1.67
N GLU A 240 -22.01 -14.54 -2.63
CA GLU A 240 -22.17 -14.27 -4.05
C GLU A 240 -23.56 -13.72 -4.40
N MET A 241 -24.64 -14.30 -3.88
CA MET A 241 -25.99 -13.79 -4.10
C MET A 241 -26.20 -12.43 -3.44
N THR A 242 -25.70 -12.25 -2.22
CA THR A 242 -25.74 -10.95 -1.52
C THR A 242 -24.97 -9.89 -2.31
N ALA A 243 -23.79 -10.22 -2.83
CA ALA A 243 -22.99 -9.31 -3.64
C ALA A 243 -23.68 -8.97 -4.97
N THR A 244 -24.34 -9.95 -5.60
CA THR A 244 -25.09 -9.74 -6.84
C THR A 244 -26.29 -8.82 -6.63
N ALA A 245 -27.09 -9.07 -5.59
CA ALA A 245 -28.21 -8.21 -5.22
C ALA A 245 -27.76 -6.77 -4.91
N MET A 246 -26.66 -6.62 -4.15
CA MET A 246 -26.09 -5.29 -3.89
C MET A 246 -25.62 -4.59 -5.16
N LYS A 247 -24.96 -5.30 -6.10
CA LYS A 247 -24.54 -4.73 -7.39
C LYS A 247 -25.74 -4.27 -8.22
N GLN A 248 -26.83 -5.04 -8.23
CA GLN A 248 -28.07 -4.66 -8.90
C GLN A 248 -28.67 -3.39 -8.27
N MET A 249 -28.79 -3.34 -6.94
CA MET A 249 -29.28 -2.14 -6.24
C MET A 249 -28.38 -0.91 -6.51
N LEU A 250 -27.06 -1.08 -6.52
CA LEU A 250 -26.12 -0.01 -6.86
C LEU A 250 -26.25 0.49 -8.30
N SER A 251 -26.60 -0.38 -9.24
CA SER A 251 -26.86 0.05 -10.62
C SER A 251 -28.13 0.89 -10.77
N GLN A 252 -29.13 0.69 -9.90
CA GLN A 252 -30.35 1.51 -9.85
C GLN A 252 -30.12 2.87 -9.15
N LEU A 253 -29.06 2.99 -8.34
CA LEU A 253 -28.71 4.21 -7.59
C LEU A 253 -27.71 5.12 -8.34
N LYS A 254 -27.31 4.73 -9.55
CA LYS A 254 -26.39 5.51 -10.40
C LYS A 254 -27.06 6.78 -10.92
#